data_AF-A0A220SC29-F1
#
_entry.id   AF-A0A220SC29-F1
#
_cell.length_a   1.000
_cell.length_b   1.000
_cell.length_c   1.000
_cell.angle_alpha   90.00
_cell.angle_beta   90.00
_cell.angle_gamma   90.00
#
_symmetry.space_group_name_H-M   'P 1'
#
loop_
_entity.id
_entity.type
_entity.pdbx_description
1 polymer ?
#
loop_
_entity_poly.entity_id
_entity_poly.type
_entity_poly.pdbx_seq_one_letter_code
_entity_poly.pdbx_strand_id
1 'polypeptide(L)'
;MKKLVLSIVLGSAFMVSCGPKSVAVTGPKYTASEQLAQGKTVFENSCNKCHKLPDPAKHDDQGWIKTLSRMAPKAKLTDDQHQMVYDYLISVNKK
;
A
#
# COMPACT_ATOMS: atom_id res chain seq x y z
N MET A 1 -54.35 -17.14 -34.65
CA MET A 1 -54.01 -16.00 -33.78
C MET A 1 -53.41 -16.52 -32.48
N LYS A 2 -52.09 -16.54 -32.37
CA LYS A 2 -51.39 -16.85 -31.11
C LYS A 2 -50.09 -16.05 -31.10
N LYS A 3 -50.13 -14.86 -30.51
CA LYS A 3 -48.94 -14.03 -30.30
C LYS A 3 -48.32 -14.49 -28.99
N LEU A 4 -47.13 -15.08 -29.06
CA LEU A 4 -46.31 -15.38 -27.90
C LEU A 4 -45.05 -14.52 -28.03
N VAL A 5 -45.07 -13.36 -27.41
CA VAL A 5 -43.91 -12.50 -27.24
C VAL A 5 -43.78 -12.29 -25.74
N LEU A 6 -42.80 -12.95 -25.14
CA LEU A 6 -42.32 -12.59 -23.81
C LEU A 6 -40.80 -12.67 -23.83
N SER A 7 -40.20 -11.62 -24.39
CA SER A 7 -38.77 -11.37 -24.32
C SER A 7 -38.41 -10.99 -22.89
N ILE A 8 -37.80 -11.90 -22.14
CA ILE A 8 -37.10 -11.59 -20.89
C ILE A 8 -35.62 -11.46 -21.24
N VAL A 9 -35.18 -10.23 -21.45
CA VAL A 9 -33.76 -9.85 -21.40
C VAL A 9 -33.60 -9.08 -20.09
N LEU A 10 -33.37 -9.81 -19.00
CA LEU A 10 -32.81 -9.22 -17.79
C LEU A 10 -31.32 -9.51 -17.80
N GLY A 11 -30.56 -8.55 -18.35
CA GLY A 11 -29.12 -8.51 -18.24
C GLY A 11 -28.74 -8.32 -16.78
N SER A 12 -28.27 -9.38 -16.13
CA SER A 12 -27.55 -9.29 -14.87
C SER A 12 -26.13 -8.79 -15.17
N ALA A 13 -25.93 -7.52 -14.83
CA ALA A 13 -24.66 -6.83 -14.86
C ALA A 13 -23.59 -7.65 -14.12
N PHE A 14 -22.51 -7.94 -14.84
CA PHE A 14 -21.25 -8.39 -14.28
C PHE A 14 -20.76 -7.35 -13.27
N MET A 15 -20.84 -7.65 -11.98
CA MET A 15 -19.99 -6.98 -11.00
C MET A 15 -18.58 -7.54 -11.14
N VAL A 16 -17.79 -6.90 -12.02
CA VAL A 16 -16.33 -7.05 -12.03
C VAL A 16 -15.82 -6.50 -10.71
N SER A 17 -15.63 -7.39 -9.74
CA SER A 17 -14.89 -7.11 -8.51
C SER A 17 -13.40 -7.03 -8.86
N CYS A 18 -12.97 -5.85 -9.31
CA CYS A 18 -11.57 -5.48 -9.36
C CYS A 18 -11.13 -5.11 -7.93
N GLY A 19 -10.85 -6.12 -7.09
CA GLY A 19 -10.04 -5.91 -5.89
C GLY A 19 -8.60 -5.59 -6.30
N PRO A 20 -7.95 -4.54 -5.76
CA PRO A 20 -6.54 -4.33 -6.01
C PRO A 20 -5.78 -5.52 -5.41
N LYS A 21 -5.13 -6.29 -6.28
CA LYS A 21 -4.14 -7.29 -5.86
C LYS A 21 -3.09 -6.53 -5.06
N SER A 22 -2.80 -6.98 -3.84
CA SER A 22 -1.79 -6.40 -2.95
C SER A 22 -0.52 -6.12 -3.76
N VAL A 23 -0.23 -4.83 -3.95
CA VAL A 23 0.88 -4.38 -4.76
C VAL A 23 2.07 -4.34 -3.82
N ALA A 24 2.95 -5.35 -3.95
CA ALA A 24 4.25 -5.27 -3.34
C ALA A 24 4.91 -3.93 -3.71
N VAL A 25 5.52 -3.26 -2.74
CA VAL A 25 6.26 -2.01 -2.95
C VAL A 25 7.39 -2.27 -3.93
N THR A 26 7.27 -1.76 -5.17
CA THR A 26 8.27 -1.93 -6.24
C THR A 26 9.00 -0.62 -6.59
N GLY A 27 8.63 0.50 -5.97
CA GLY A 27 9.22 1.81 -6.20
C GLY A 27 8.43 2.94 -5.52
N PRO A 28 8.90 4.21 -5.65
CA PRO A 28 8.20 5.35 -5.08
C PRO A 28 6.81 5.53 -5.68
N LYS A 29 5.78 5.68 -4.84
CA LYS A 29 4.40 5.93 -5.30
C LYS A 29 3.91 7.34 -4.94
N TYR A 30 4.20 7.80 -3.74
CA TYR A 30 3.82 9.11 -3.22
C TYR A 30 5.03 10.03 -3.18
N THR A 31 4.89 11.20 -3.78
CA THR A 31 5.94 12.23 -3.80
C THR A 31 5.46 13.58 -3.25
N ALA A 32 4.16 13.74 -2.98
CA ALA A 32 3.67 14.98 -2.38
C ALA A 32 4.06 15.03 -0.89
N SER A 33 4.39 16.24 -0.44
CA SER A 33 4.87 16.50 0.92
C SER A 33 3.94 15.97 2.01
N GLU A 34 2.63 16.05 1.80
CA GLU A 34 1.65 15.61 2.79
C GLU A 34 1.63 14.08 2.97
N GLN A 35 1.75 13.31 1.88
CA GLN A 35 1.81 11.85 1.95
C GLN A 35 3.13 11.37 2.57
N LEU A 36 4.23 12.07 2.29
CA LEU A 36 5.52 11.80 2.95
C LEU A 36 5.46 12.12 4.44
N ALA A 37 4.77 13.19 4.85
CA ALA A 37 4.54 13.51 6.25
C ALA A 37 3.66 12.45 6.96
N GLN A 38 2.66 11.92 6.27
CA GLN A 38 1.87 10.78 6.77
C GLN A 38 2.75 9.52 6.91
N GLY A 39 3.59 9.23 5.91
CA GLY A 39 4.57 8.15 5.97
C GLY A 39 5.51 8.25 7.17
N LYS A 40 6.06 9.44 7.42
CA LYS A 40 6.86 9.75 8.62
C LYS A 40 6.10 9.46 9.90
N THR A 41 4.86 9.95 9.98
CA THR A 41 4.01 9.79 11.17
C THR A 41 3.73 8.31 11.44
N VAL A 42 3.42 7.53 10.40
CA VAL A 42 3.22 6.08 10.54
C VAL A 42 4.51 5.39 10.99
N PHE A 43 5.65 5.74 10.39
CA PHE A 43 6.96 5.19 10.73
C PHE A 43 7.30 5.42 12.22
N GLU A 44 7.24 6.67 12.68
CA GLU A 44 7.59 7.05 14.05
C GLU A 44 6.63 6.46 15.09
N ASN A 45 5.35 6.27 14.75
CA ASN A 45 4.36 5.77 15.70
C ASN A 45 4.15 4.25 15.66
N SER A 46 4.59 3.57 14.60
CA SER A 46 4.33 2.12 14.42
C SER A 46 5.59 1.28 14.48
N CYS A 47 6.72 1.78 13.94
CA CYS A 47 7.95 1.00 13.84
C CYS A 47 8.79 0.98 15.12
N ASN A 48 8.38 1.69 16.18
CA ASN A 48 9.02 1.69 17.50
C ASN A 48 8.28 0.88 18.57
N LYS A 49 7.12 0.28 18.24
CA LYS A 49 6.26 -0.39 19.22
C LYS A 49 6.81 -1.72 19.73
N CYS A 50 7.59 -2.43 18.89
CA CYS A 50 8.10 -3.77 19.20
C CYS A 50 9.63 -3.82 19.42
N HIS A 51 10.36 -2.81 18.92
CA HIS A 51 11.81 -2.69 19.02
C HIS A 51 12.20 -1.22 18.80
N LYS A 52 13.49 -0.87 18.97
CA LYS A 52 13.99 0.48 18.70
C LYS A 52 13.64 0.92 17.27
N LEU A 53 13.24 2.18 17.11
CA LEU A 53 12.99 2.78 15.80
C LEU A 53 14.28 2.70 14.96
N PRO A 54 14.24 2.12 13.75
CA PRO A 54 15.44 2.02 12.93
C PRO A 54 15.83 3.41 12.38
N ASP A 55 17.12 3.62 12.15
CA ASP A 55 17.60 4.81 11.44
C ASP A 55 17.18 4.72 9.96
N PRO A 56 16.49 5.73 9.38
CA PRO A 56 16.17 5.77 7.95
C PRO A 56 17.38 5.54 7.03
N ALA A 57 18.59 5.93 7.44
CA ALA A 57 19.81 5.77 6.66
C ALA A 57 20.42 4.35 6.70
N LYS A 58 19.84 3.45 7.50
CA LYS A 58 20.37 2.10 7.76
C LYS A 58 20.34 1.17 6.55
N HIS A 59 19.38 1.38 5.65
CA HIS A 59 19.18 0.55 4.45
C HIS A 59 19.16 1.42 3.21
N ASP A 60 19.54 0.86 2.07
CA ASP A 60 19.22 1.41 0.75
C ASP A 60 17.77 1.08 0.38
N ASP A 61 17.31 1.55 -0.78
CA ASP A 61 15.93 1.36 -1.25
C ASP A 61 15.53 -0.13 -1.27
N GLN A 62 16.38 -1.00 -1.81
CA GLN A 62 16.13 -2.44 -1.86
C GLN A 62 16.13 -3.09 -0.47
N GLY A 63 17.02 -2.64 0.41
CA GLY A 63 17.07 -3.05 1.81
C GLY A 63 15.79 -2.67 2.56
N TRP A 64 15.21 -1.50 2.25
CA TRP A 64 13.93 -1.08 2.82
C TRP A 64 12.76 -1.91 2.30
N ILE A 65 12.71 -2.27 1.01
CA ILE A 65 11.70 -3.21 0.46
C ILE A 65 11.75 -4.54 1.22
N LYS A 66 12.95 -5.14 1.37
CA LYS A 66 13.13 -6.41 2.10
C LYS A 66 12.80 -6.30 3.60
N THR A 67 12.99 -5.12 4.18
CA THR A 67 12.68 -4.90 5.59
C THR A 67 11.19 -4.74 5.81
N LEU A 68 10.53 -3.87 5.04
CA LEU A 68 9.12 -3.57 5.19
C LEU A 68 8.22 -4.74 4.77
N SER A 69 8.60 -5.53 3.76
CA SER A 69 7.88 -6.78 3.43
C SER A 69 7.76 -7.75 4.62
N ARG A 70 8.74 -7.74 5.54
CA ARG A 70 8.72 -8.57 6.75
C ARG A 70 8.05 -7.88 7.94
N MET A 71 8.21 -6.56 8.06
CA MET A 71 7.81 -5.81 9.25
C MET A 71 6.42 -5.17 9.14
N ALA A 72 6.00 -4.71 7.95
CA ALA A 72 4.71 -4.06 7.76
C ALA A 72 3.52 -4.96 8.18
N PRO A 73 3.47 -6.27 7.86
CA PRO A 73 2.41 -7.14 8.36
C PRO A 73 2.43 -7.30 9.89
N LYS A 74 3.64 -7.37 10.48
CA LYS A 74 3.81 -7.51 11.94
C LYS A 74 3.43 -6.25 12.70
N ALA A 75 3.70 -5.09 12.10
CA ALA A 75 3.29 -3.77 12.58
C ALA A 75 1.82 -3.45 12.24
N LYS A 76 1.10 -4.37 11.56
CA LYS A 76 -0.30 -4.23 11.14
C LYS A 76 -0.55 -2.99 10.28
N LEU A 77 0.40 -2.64 9.42
CA LEU A 77 0.23 -1.57 8.46
C LEU A 77 -0.71 -2.03 7.34
N THR A 78 -1.55 -1.11 6.84
CA THR A 78 -2.26 -1.31 5.58
C THR A 78 -1.29 -1.21 4.40
N ASP A 79 -1.71 -1.66 3.21
CA ASP A 79 -0.90 -1.59 1.99
C ASP A 79 -0.49 -0.13 1.67
N ASP A 80 -1.41 0.83 1.84
CA ASP A 80 -1.11 2.26 1.64
C ASP A 80 -0.14 2.80 2.71
N GLN A 81 -0.30 2.40 3.98
CA GLN A 81 0.64 2.79 5.04
C GLN A 81 2.04 2.21 4.82
N HIS A 82 2.11 0.95 4.37
CA HIS A 82 3.38 0.32 3.99
C HIS A 82 4.07 1.12 2.89
N GLN A 83 3.35 1.49 1.83
CA GLN A 83 3.91 2.29 0.74
C GLN A 83 4.34 3.70 1.20
N MET A 84 3.51 4.41 1.97
CA MET A 84 3.88 5.74 2.48
C MET A 84 5.13 5.71 3.37
N VAL A 85 5.28 4.67 4.21
CA VAL A 85 6.48 4.50 5.03
C VAL A 85 7.71 4.25 4.15
N TYR A 86 7.60 3.41 3.12
CA TYR A 86 8.68 3.19 2.16
C TYR A 86 9.09 4.50 1.47
N ASP A 87 8.12 5.23 0.91
CA ASP A 87 8.37 6.47 0.19
C ASP A 87 9.01 7.53 1.08
N TYR A 88 8.56 7.65 2.32
CA TYR A 88 9.19 8.49 3.33
C TYR A 88 10.66 8.10 3.54
N LEU A 89 10.93 6.82 3.80
CA LEU A 89 12.27 6.33 4.12
C LEU A 89 13.27 6.60 2.98
N ILE A 90 12.90 6.33 1.73
CA ILE A 90 13.79 6.60 0.59
C ILE A 90 13.91 8.10 0.28
N SER A 91 12.90 8.91 0.61
CA SER A 91 12.98 10.37 0.40
C SER A 91 13.98 11.07 1.33
N VAL A 92 14.14 10.53 2.55
CA VAL A 92 15.07 11.06 3.57
C VAL A 92 16.42 10.34 3.57
N ASN A 93 16.47 9.11 3.07
CA ASN A 93 17.69 8.34 2.85
C ASN A 93 18.29 8.68 1.47
N LYS A 94 18.68 9.93 1.28
CA LYS A 94 19.42 10.33 0.06
C LYS A 94 20.86 9.85 0.18
N LYS A 95 21.13 8.64 -0.32
CA LYS A 95 22.48 8.21 -0.68
C LYS A 95 22.79 8.56 -2.13
#